data_AF-A0A4Q2Y5V9-F1
#
_entry.id   AF-A0A4Q2Y5V9-F1
#
_cell.length_a   1.000
_cell.length_b   1.000
_cell.length_c   1.000
_cell.angle_alpha   90.00
_cell.angle_beta   90.00
_cell.angle_gamma   90.00
#
_symmetry.space_group_name_H-M   'P 1'
#
loop_
_entity.id
_entity.type
_entity.pdbx_description
1 polymer ?
#
loop_
_entity_poly.entity_id
_entity_poly.type
_entity_poly.pdbx_seq_one_letter_code
_entity_poly.pdbx_strand_id
1 'polypeptide(L)'
;IVVMENGGNAALGRPVTHSAALASARAWEGMNLVDGYFWCEPLQGPGSSPAEGYQTSPRQEPEVKGTVWVEVDLGVRRPVDEVHLVPASPREGITFHGYGFPTHFNVIADPGTEDETLILKEDSPPFPAEALPNPGAAPLMAETQGLNARRIRVVCDALWRQGSSKGGRSEYLFAMSEIQCWHQGTNLAAGATVTVSDEVRTPVWFPEALTDGFSSSHPLLSWDAWLDGIERSEALRLQADGIRRKITVREKEQAAVLGKRAAVIAGVTIILAGVAITWQRRRSKRQQEALRERIARDLHDEIGASLSHLAMQGDLARQQLDRAELTSDRLRNLSDSARETLDQMRDIVWLLSPKAGGDWQDLSLRLEAITRRLLEGTGHEVKVAGNPPAGKPAIGQARDLVAFLKESLTNARRHGKAPMVRVSLEWGGVAGAAHRG
;
A
#
# COMPACT_ATOMS: atom_id res chain seq x y z
N ILE A 1 -8.75 -23.02 -40.05
CA ILE A 1 -7.64 -23.96 -40.36
C ILE A 1 -6.75 -23.25 -41.36
N VAL A 2 -5.45 -23.24 -41.10
CA VAL A 2 -4.47 -22.73 -42.07
C VAL A 2 -3.47 -23.82 -42.37
N VAL A 3 -3.26 -24.04 -43.66
CA VAL A 3 -2.26 -24.97 -44.18
C VAL A 3 -1.36 -24.14 -45.08
N MET A 4 -0.09 -24.03 -44.71
CA MET A 4 0.85 -23.20 -45.46
C MET A 4 1.43 -23.98 -46.64
N GLU A 5 1.32 -23.40 -47.83
CA GLU A 5 2.00 -23.87 -49.04
C GLU A 5 2.44 -22.66 -49.88
N ASN A 6 3.72 -22.61 -50.25
CA ASN A 6 4.30 -21.51 -51.05
C ASN A 6 3.96 -20.10 -50.51
N GLY A 7 3.94 -19.92 -49.18
CA GLY A 7 3.67 -18.64 -48.52
C GLY A 7 2.20 -18.17 -48.55
N GLY A 8 1.26 -19.01 -49.00
CA GLY A 8 -0.19 -18.77 -48.94
C GLY A 8 -0.93 -19.82 -48.10
N ASN A 9 -2.22 -19.60 -47.87
CA ASN A 9 -3.07 -20.54 -47.14
C ASN A 9 -3.76 -21.52 -48.11
N ALA A 10 -3.15 -22.68 -48.33
CA ALA A 10 -3.67 -23.73 -49.21
C ALA A 10 -5.03 -24.30 -48.80
N ALA A 11 -5.45 -24.11 -47.55
CA ALA A 11 -6.76 -24.54 -47.08
C ALA A 11 -7.89 -23.55 -47.43
N LEU A 12 -7.56 -22.30 -47.79
CA LEU A 12 -8.53 -21.25 -48.09
C LEU A 12 -9.50 -21.71 -49.19
N GLY A 13 -10.81 -21.57 -48.95
CA GLY A 13 -11.87 -21.91 -49.89
C GLY A 13 -12.06 -23.41 -50.19
N ARG A 14 -11.28 -24.32 -49.56
CA ARG A 14 -11.30 -25.75 -49.92
C ARG A 14 -12.50 -26.50 -49.32
N PRO A 15 -13.07 -27.51 -50.00
CA PRO A 15 -14.14 -28.31 -49.42
C PRO A 15 -13.74 -28.98 -48.10
N VAL A 16 -14.63 -28.93 -47.10
CA VAL A 16 -14.37 -29.51 -45.76
C VAL A 16 -15.29 -30.71 -45.51
N THR A 17 -14.68 -31.87 -45.25
CA THR A 17 -15.37 -33.06 -44.74
C THR A 17 -15.18 -33.20 -43.24
N HIS A 18 -16.24 -33.52 -42.50
CA HIS A 18 -16.21 -33.66 -41.05
C HIS A 18 -16.98 -34.92 -40.60
N SER A 19 -16.59 -35.52 -39.48
CA SER A 19 -17.24 -36.73 -38.94
C SER A 19 -18.56 -36.45 -38.22
N ALA A 20 -18.75 -35.23 -37.72
CA ALA A 20 -19.97 -34.74 -37.08
C ALA A 20 -19.99 -33.20 -37.15
N ALA A 21 -21.19 -32.61 -37.23
CA ALA A 21 -21.37 -31.16 -37.14
C ALA A 21 -22.65 -30.83 -36.37
N LEU A 22 -22.62 -29.70 -35.67
CA LEU A 22 -23.80 -29.13 -35.04
C LEU A 22 -24.62 -28.41 -36.11
N ALA A 23 -25.50 -29.13 -36.80
CA ALA A 23 -26.25 -28.65 -37.97
C ALA A 23 -27.24 -27.49 -37.69
N SER A 24 -27.35 -27.02 -36.44
CA SER A 24 -28.36 -26.05 -36.02
C SER A 24 -27.90 -24.59 -36.00
N ALA A 25 -26.61 -24.32 -36.21
CA ALA A 25 -26.08 -22.96 -36.17
C ALA A 25 -25.02 -22.75 -37.25
N ARG A 26 -25.27 -21.81 -38.17
CA ARG A 26 -24.39 -21.42 -39.28
C ARG A 26 -22.97 -21.01 -38.82
N ALA A 27 -22.84 -20.57 -37.57
CA ALA A 27 -21.55 -20.31 -36.92
C ALA A 27 -20.64 -21.55 -36.80
N TRP A 28 -21.21 -22.76 -36.89
CA TRP A 28 -20.50 -24.04 -36.75
C TRP A 28 -20.51 -24.88 -38.03
N GLU A 29 -20.73 -24.26 -39.19
CA GLU A 29 -20.59 -24.93 -40.48
C GLU A 29 -19.12 -25.24 -40.79
N GLY A 30 -18.86 -26.38 -41.43
CA GLY A 30 -17.51 -26.82 -41.75
C GLY A 30 -16.76 -25.83 -42.65
N MET A 31 -17.46 -25.07 -43.50
CA MET A 31 -16.86 -24.04 -44.36
C MET A 31 -16.17 -22.93 -43.56
N ASN A 32 -16.63 -22.65 -42.32
CA ASN A 32 -16.00 -21.64 -41.47
C ASN A 32 -14.58 -22.02 -41.01
N LEU A 33 -14.15 -23.26 -41.27
CA LEU A 33 -12.78 -23.69 -41.02
C LEU A 33 -11.80 -23.22 -42.10
N VAL A 34 -12.28 -22.77 -43.25
CA VAL A 34 -11.49 -22.49 -44.46
C VAL A 34 -11.93 -21.20 -45.16
N ASP A 35 -12.77 -20.42 -44.51
CA ASP A 35 -13.45 -19.25 -45.07
C ASP A 35 -12.56 -18.01 -45.23
N GLY A 36 -11.33 -18.06 -44.71
CA GLY A 36 -10.44 -16.89 -44.71
C GLY A 36 -10.89 -15.78 -43.78
N TYR A 37 -11.93 -16.01 -42.97
CA TYR A 37 -12.38 -15.08 -41.95
C TYR A 37 -11.73 -15.44 -40.62
N PHE A 38 -10.63 -14.74 -40.34
CA PHE A 38 -9.87 -14.96 -39.12
C PHE A 38 -10.44 -14.14 -37.97
N TRP A 39 -11.06 -14.78 -36.97
CA TRP A 39 -11.56 -14.10 -35.76
C TRP A 39 -10.46 -13.52 -34.83
N CYS A 40 -9.26 -13.26 -35.35
CA CYS A 40 -8.16 -12.61 -34.64
C CYS A 40 -7.63 -11.41 -35.42
N GLU A 41 -6.87 -10.56 -34.74
CA GLU A 41 -6.17 -9.44 -35.38
C GLU A 41 -5.24 -9.93 -36.51
N PRO A 42 -4.89 -9.08 -37.50
CA PRO A 42 -3.93 -9.43 -38.52
C PRO A 42 -2.58 -9.80 -37.89
N LEU A 43 -1.76 -10.50 -38.65
CA LEU A 43 -0.43 -10.92 -38.20
C LEU A 43 0.45 -9.67 -38.06
N GLN A 44 0.76 -9.29 -36.83
CA GLN A 44 1.44 -8.04 -36.52
C GLN A 44 2.86 -8.25 -36.02
N GLY A 45 3.78 -7.42 -36.51
CA GLY A 45 5.20 -7.39 -36.16
C GLY A 45 5.53 -6.37 -35.08
N PRO A 46 6.78 -6.40 -34.56
CA PRO A 46 7.25 -5.40 -33.61
C PRO A 46 7.41 -4.03 -34.30
N GLY A 47 7.04 -2.95 -33.59
CA GLY A 47 7.14 -1.58 -34.08
C GLY A 47 5.80 -0.86 -34.07
N SER A 48 5.80 0.41 -34.46
CA SER A 48 4.59 1.22 -34.58
C SER A 48 4.36 1.58 -36.04
N SER A 49 3.12 1.55 -36.50
CA SER A 49 2.77 2.05 -37.83
C SER A 49 2.93 3.58 -37.92
N PRO A 50 3.37 4.13 -39.06
CA PRO A 50 3.42 5.56 -39.30
C PRO A 50 2.03 6.17 -39.59
N ALA A 51 1.03 5.36 -39.95
CA ALA A 51 -0.29 5.79 -40.38
C ALA A 51 -1.40 4.92 -39.76
N GLU A 52 -2.63 5.42 -39.81
CA GLU A 52 -3.84 4.68 -39.42
C GLU A 52 -4.47 3.96 -40.62
N GLY A 53 -4.20 4.42 -41.85
CA GLY A 53 -4.72 3.85 -43.09
C GLY A 53 -5.24 4.91 -44.06
N TYR A 54 -6.26 4.56 -44.82
CA TYR A 54 -7.06 5.46 -45.65
C TYR A 54 -8.47 5.60 -45.10
N GLN A 55 -9.05 6.80 -45.23
CA GLN A 55 -10.45 7.06 -44.94
C GLN A 55 -11.05 8.06 -45.94
N THR A 56 -12.37 8.01 -46.12
CA THR A 56 -13.13 9.01 -46.87
C THR A 56 -13.55 10.17 -45.99
N SER A 57 -14.02 11.26 -46.62
CA SER A 57 -14.73 12.31 -45.89
C SER A 57 -16.05 11.75 -45.32
N PRO A 58 -16.47 12.13 -44.10
CA PRO A 58 -17.75 11.70 -43.55
C PRO A 58 -18.93 12.18 -44.41
N ARG A 59 -19.93 11.31 -44.58
CA ARG A 59 -21.15 11.55 -45.36
C ARG A 59 -22.39 11.42 -44.51
N GLN A 60 -23.50 12.00 -44.98
CA GLN A 60 -24.78 11.98 -44.28
C GLN A 60 -25.69 10.81 -44.72
N GLU A 61 -25.36 10.17 -45.83
CA GLU A 61 -26.13 9.06 -46.41
C GLU A 61 -25.27 7.78 -46.37
N PRO A 62 -25.85 6.63 -45.94
CA PRO A 62 -25.14 5.37 -45.92
C PRO A 62 -24.94 4.78 -47.31
N GLU A 63 -25.95 4.87 -48.18
CA GLU A 63 -25.92 4.28 -49.52
C GLU A 63 -25.13 5.17 -50.48
N VAL A 64 -24.16 4.57 -51.16
CA VAL A 64 -23.31 5.26 -52.13
C VAL A 64 -23.27 4.57 -53.49
N LYS A 65 -23.84 3.36 -53.63
CA LYS A 65 -24.10 2.67 -54.92
C LYS A 65 -22.90 2.70 -55.88
N GLY A 66 -21.74 2.33 -55.37
CA GLY A 66 -20.48 2.25 -56.12
C GLY A 66 -19.77 3.58 -56.38
N THR A 67 -20.27 4.72 -55.90
CA THR A 67 -19.59 6.02 -56.07
C THR A 67 -18.37 6.17 -55.15
N VAL A 68 -18.25 5.36 -54.09
CA VAL A 68 -17.10 5.32 -53.20
C VAL A 68 -16.28 4.06 -53.49
N TRP A 69 -15.01 4.23 -53.86
CA TRP A 69 -14.13 3.12 -54.21
C TRP A 69 -12.65 3.47 -54.02
N VAL A 70 -11.83 2.43 -53.88
CA VAL A 70 -10.36 2.51 -53.92
C VAL A 70 -9.81 1.44 -54.85
N GLU A 71 -8.79 1.77 -55.63
CA GLU A 71 -8.17 0.90 -56.62
C GLU A 71 -6.66 0.88 -56.45
N VAL A 72 -6.11 -0.33 -56.36
CA VAL A 72 -4.68 -0.61 -56.33
C VAL A 72 -4.25 -1.06 -57.72
N ASP A 73 -3.30 -0.36 -58.33
CA ASP A 73 -2.67 -0.73 -59.61
C ASP A 73 -1.35 -1.48 -59.35
N LEU A 74 -1.35 -2.79 -59.62
CA LEU A 74 -0.19 -3.68 -59.51
C LEU A 74 0.85 -3.42 -60.62
N GLY A 75 0.57 -2.48 -61.53
CA GLY A 75 1.44 -2.01 -62.61
C GLY A 75 1.41 -2.91 -63.84
N VAL A 76 1.56 -4.23 -63.65
CA VAL A 76 1.51 -5.23 -64.73
C VAL A 76 0.49 -6.32 -64.40
N ARG A 77 -0.13 -6.86 -65.45
CA ARG A 77 -1.06 -7.97 -65.30
C ARG A 77 -0.28 -9.23 -64.93
N ARG A 78 -0.59 -9.79 -63.76
CA ARG A 78 0.11 -10.96 -63.21
C ARG A 78 -0.85 -11.81 -62.37
N PRO A 79 -0.52 -13.09 -62.11
CA PRO A 79 -1.35 -13.94 -61.29
C PRO A 79 -1.43 -13.37 -59.86
N VAL A 80 -2.64 -13.33 -59.33
CA VAL A 80 -2.97 -13.03 -57.94
C VAL A 80 -3.65 -14.29 -57.40
N ASP A 81 -3.15 -14.83 -56.30
CA ASP A 81 -3.68 -16.04 -55.66
C ASP A 81 -4.69 -15.69 -54.56
N GLU A 82 -4.44 -14.60 -53.83
CA GLU A 82 -5.28 -14.12 -52.73
C GLU A 82 -5.34 -12.58 -52.68
N VAL A 83 -6.49 -12.04 -52.28
CA VAL A 83 -6.65 -10.61 -51.95
C VAL A 83 -7.07 -10.47 -50.50
N HIS A 84 -6.35 -9.67 -49.72
CA HIS A 84 -6.63 -9.45 -48.30
C HIS A 84 -7.04 -7.99 -48.07
N LEU A 85 -8.14 -7.79 -47.35
CA LEU A 85 -8.60 -6.48 -46.90
C LEU A 85 -8.38 -6.37 -45.40
N VAL A 86 -7.55 -5.42 -44.96
CA VAL A 86 -7.24 -5.22 -43.54
C VAL A 86 -8.06 -4.03 -43.01
N PRO A 87 -8.97 -4.26 -42.04
CA PRO A 87 -9.76 -3.17 -41.47
C PRO A 87 -8.90 -2.12 -40.76
N ALA A 88 -9.37 -0.88 -40.71
CA ALA A 88 -8.74 0.14 -39.90
C ALA A 88 -9.08 -0.04 -38.41
N SER A 89 -8.13 0.32 -37.55
CA SER A 89 -8.27 0.32 -36.09
C SER A 89 -7.54 1.54 -35.51
N PRO A 90 -8.15 2.75 -35.59
CA PRO A 90 -7.54 4.00 -35.17
C PRO A 90 -7.04 3.97 -33.72
N ARG A 91 -5.86 4.57 -33.45
CA ARG A 91 -5.28 4.61 -32.09
C ARG A 91 -5.95 5.61 -31.17
N GLU A 92 -6.42 6.73 -31.70
CA GLU A 92 -7.08 7.78 -30.91
C GLU A 92 -8.59 7.56 -30.82
N GLY A 93 -9.11 7.46 -29.59
CA GLY A 93 -10.54 7.31 -29.29
C GLY A 93 -10.86 6.03 -28.52
N ILE A 94 -12.13 5.62 -28.52
CA ILE A 94 -12.50 4.25 -28.16
C ILE A 94 -12.06 3.38 -29.32
N THR A 95 -11.22 2.37 -29.08
CA THR A 95 -10.77 1.42 -30.10
C THR A 95 -12.00 0.72 -30.69
N PHE A 96 -12.40 1.15 -31.89
CA PHE A 96 -13.41 0.48 -32.68
C PHE A 96 -12.69 -0.36 -33.71
N HIS A 97 -12.52 -1.65 -33.40
CA HIS A 97 -12.06 -2.60 -34.41
C HIS A 97 -13.06 -2.61 -35.57
N GLY A 98 -12.54 -2.51 -36.79
CA GLY A 98 -13.36 -2.44 -38.00
C GLY A 98 -13.97 -1.05 -38.23
N TYR A 99 -13.28 -0.01 -37.74
CA TYR A 99 -13.63 1.37 -37.99
C TYR A 99 -13.71 1.63 -39.49
N GLY A 100 -14.86 2.15 -39.95
CA GLY A 100 -15.05 2.50 -41.36
C GLY A 100 -15.17 1.33 -42.33
N PHE A 101 -15.12 0.08 -41.88
CA PHE A 101 -15.22 -1.06 -42.81
C PHE A 101 -16.64 -1.13 -43.42
N PRO A 102 -16.77 -1.16 -44.76
CA PRO A 102 -18.06 -0.97 -45.44
C PRO A 102 -19.01 -2.13 -45.15
N THR A 103 -20.32 -1.86 -45.14
CA THR A 103 -21.35 -2.88 -44.86
C THR A 103 -21.77 -3.64 -46.11
N HIS A 104 -21.75 -2.97 -47.27
CA HIS A 104 -21.99 -3.58 -48.57
C HIS A 104 -20.89 -3.15 -49.54
N PHE A 105 -20.20 -4.11 -50.15
CA PHE A 105 -19.04 -3.84 -50.99
C PHE A 105 -18.70 -5.01 -51.92
N ASN A 106 -18.06 -4.66 -53.04
CA ASN A 106 -17.54 -5.60 -54.01
C ASN A 106 -16.03 -5.42 -54.15
N VAL A 107 -15.30 -6.53 -54.33
CA VAL A 107 -13.90 -6.54 -54.75
C VAL A 107 -13.87 -7.02 -56.19
N ILE A 108 -13.34 -6.20 -57.09
CA ILE A 108 -13.39 -6.41 -58.54
C ILE A 108 -11.97 -6.31 -59.10
N ALA A 109 -11.59 -7.27 -59.94
CA ALA A 109 -10.37 -7.20 -60.73
C ALA A 109 -10.62 -6.51 -62.08
N ASP A 110 -9.67 -5.68 -62.50
CA ASP A 110 -9.64 -4.97 -63.78
C ASP A 110 -10.98 -4.29 -64.18
N PRO A 111 -11.58 -3.48 -63.28
CA PRO A 111 -12.91 -2.92 -63.49
C PRO A 111 -12.96 -2.02 -64.74
N GLY A 112 -14.08 -2.10 -65.47
CA GLY A 112 -14.34 -1.37 -66.71
C GLY A 112 -13.57 -1.89 -67.93
N THR A 113 -13.01 -3.10 -67.86
CA THR A 113 -12.33 -3.76 -68.99
C THR A 113 -13.09 -5.03 -69.41
N GLU A 114 -12.71 -5.61 -70.55
CA GLU A 114 -13.25 -6.92 -71.00
C GLU A 114 -12.91 -8.07 -70.04
N ASP A 115 -11.92 -7.85 -69.17
CA ASP A 115 -11.39 -8.81 -68.21
C ASP A 115 -11.97 -8.63 -66.78
N GLU A 116 -12.97 -7.77 -66.62
CA GLU A 116 -13.59 -7.49 -65.32
C GLU A 116 -14.08 -8.78 -64.66
N THR A 117 -13.61 -9.03 -63.44
CA THR A 117 -13.96 -10.24 -62.67
C THR A 117 -14.32 -9.87 -61.23
N LEU A 118 -15.49 -10.31 -60.76
CA LEU A 118 -15.87 -10.19 -59.35
C LEU A 118 -15.07 -11.21 -58.52
N ILE A 119 -14.28 -10.72 -57.57
CA ILE A 119 -13.50 -11.54 -56.64
C ILE A 119 -14.31 -11.86 -55.39
N LEU A 120 -14.94 -10.84 -54.81
CA LEU A 120 -15.64 -10.95 -53.54
C LEU A 120 -16.83 -10.01 -53.52
N LYS A 121 -17.92 -10.46 -52.92
CA LYS A 121 -19.08 -9.63 -52.58
C LYS A 121 -19.49 -9.92 -51.14
N GLU A 122 -20.08 -8.96 -50.44
CA GLU A 122 -20.38 -9.08 -49.01
C GLU A 122 -21.30 -10.26 -48.63
N ASP A 123 -22.08 -10.77 -49.60
CA ASP A 123 -22.99 -11.90 -49.46
C ASP A 123 -22.48 -13.19 -50.12
N SER A 124 -21.27 -13.15 -50.70
CA SER A 124 -20.66 -14.34 -51.28
C SER A 124 -20.23 -15.32 -50.20
N PRO A 125 -20.38 -16.64 -50.42
CA PRO A 125 -19.71 -17.63 -49.61
C PRO A 125 -18.22 -17.27 -49.52
N PRO A 126 -17.65 -17.28 -48.32
CA PRO A 126 -18.11 -18.01 -47.14
C PRO A 126 -18.90 -17.18 -46.10
N PHE A 127 -19.30 -15.95 -46.40
CA PHE A 127 -19.90 -15.05 -45.41
C PHE A 127 -21.40 -15.33 -45.14
N PRO A 128 -21.97 -14.84 -44.01
CA PRO A 128 -23.39 -14.99 -43.71
C PRO A 128 -24.28 -14.35 -44.79
N ALA A 129 -25.40 -14.98 -45.14
CA ALA A 129 -26.34 -14.50 -46.17
C ALA A 129 -27.10 -13.24 -45.73
N GLU A 130 -26.99 -12.86 -44.45
CA GLU A 130 -27.60 -11.68 -43.84
C GLU A 130 -26.65 -10.46 -43.86
N ALA A 131 -25.58 -10.53 -44.68
CA ALA A 131 -24.42 -9.64 -44.81
C ALA A 131 -23.23 -10.00 -43.90
N LEU A 132 -22.01 -9.72 -44.38
CA LEU A 132 -20.79 -9.79 -43.58
C LEU A 132 -20.96 -8.87 -42.35
N PRO A 133 -20.99 -9.41 -41.11
CA PRO A 133 -20.90 -8.56 -39.93
C PRO A 133 -19.54 -7.84 -39.99
N ASN A 134 -19.49 -6.60 -39.49
CA ASN A 134 -18.25 -5.84 -39.41
C ASN A 134 -17.10 -6.74 -38.93
N PRO A 135 -16.00 -6.88 -39.72
CA PRO A 135 -14.96 -7.86 -39.45
C PRO A 135 -14.20 -7.62 -38.14
N GLY A 136 -14.44 -6.48 -37.48
CA GLY A 136 -13.66 -6.07 -36.34
C GLY A 136 -12.20 -5.91 -36.76
N ALA A 137 -11.30 -6.63 -36.09
CA ALA A 137 -9.89 -6.59 -36.42
C ALA A 137 -9.49 -7.67 -37.45
N ALA A 138 -10.42 -8.51 -37.89
CA ALA A 138 -10.13 -9.62 -38.78
C ALA A 138 -9.77 -9.13 -40.19
N PRO A 139 -8.61 -9.51 -40.75
CA PRO A 139 -8.41 -9.37 -42.19
C PRO A 139 -9.41 -10.26 -42.94
N LEU A 140 -9.98 -9.73 -44.02
CA LEU A 140 -10.86 -10.48 -44.93
C LEU A 140 -10.03 -11.03 -46.08
N MET A 141 -9.98 -12.35 -46.24
CA MET A 141 -9.14 -13.00 -47.26
C MET A 141 -10.02 -13.67 -48.33
N ALA A 142 -9.78 -13.34 -49.60
CA ALA A 142 -10.47 -13.95 -50.74
C ALA A 142 -9.48 -14.69 -51.64
N GLU A 143 -9.77 -15.96 -51.95
CA GLU A 143 -9.03 -16.75 -52.94
C GLU A 143 -9.49 -16.35 -54.36
N THR A 144 -8.54 -16.08 -55.24
CA THR A 144 -8.80 -15.68 -56.63
C THR A 144 -8.47 -16.79 -57.64
N GLN A 145 -8.03 -17.96 -57.17
CA GLN A 145 -7.66 -19.10 -58.01
C GLN A 145 -6.60 -18.76 -59.07
N GLY A 146 -5.65 -17.87 -58.75
CA GLY A 146 -4.58 -17.46 -59.66
C GLY A 146 -5.03 -16.48 -60.76
N LEU A 147 -6.11 -15.73 -60.53
CA LEU A 147 -6.64 -14.72 -61.45
C LEU A 147 -5.53 -13.79 -61.94
N ASN A 148 -5.43 -13.63 -63.27
CA ASN A 148 -4.46 -12.73 -63.88
C ASN A 148 -5.03 -11.30 -63.91
N ALA A 149 -4.60 -10.45 -62.98
CA ALA A 149 -5.16 -9.11 -62.78
C ALA A 149 -4.05 -8.04 -62.75
N ARG A 150 -4.39 -6.82 -63.17
CA ARG A 150 -3.52 -5.64 -62.98
C ARG A 150 -4.06 -4.72 -61.90
N ARG A 151 -5.37 -4.49 -61.88
CA ARG A 151 -6.03 -3.54 -60.98
C ARG A 151 -6.99 -4.27 -60.08
N ILE A 152 -6.95 -3.99 -58.78
CA ILE A 152 -7.88 -4.53 -57.79
C ILE A 152 -8.63 -3.36 -57.17
N ARG A 153 -9.96 -3.35 -57.28
CA ARG A 153 -10.81 -2.27 -56.78
C ARG A 153 -11.78 -2.77 -55.73
N VAL A 154 -11.82 -2.08 -54.59
CA VAL A 154 -12.87 -2.21 -53.59
C VAL A 154 -13.90 -1.12 -53.86
N VAL A 155 -15.14 -1.52 -54.12
CA VAL A 155 -16.27 -0.65 -54.43
C VAL A 155 -17.30 -0.76 -53.33
N CYS A 156 -17.68 0.36 -52.70
CA CYS A 156 -18.66 0.38 -51.63
C CYS A 156 -20.05 0.68 -52.19
N ASP A 157 -21.05 -0.10 -51.76
CA ASP A 157 -22.47 0.19 -51.99
C ASP A 157 -23.11 0.86 -50.76
N ALA A 158 -22.61 0.54 -49.56
CA ALA A 158 -23.01 1.18 -48.31
C ALA A 158 -21.84 1.35 -47.34
N LEU A 159 -21.83 2.50 -46.66
CA LEU A 159 -20.77 2.95 -45.75
C LEU A 159 -21.02 2.58 -44.29
N TRP A 160 -19.95 2.53 -43.51
CA TRP A 160 -20.01 2.26 -42.08
C TRP A 160 -20.54 3.47 -41.31
N ARG A 161 -21.40 3.24 -40.31
CA ARG A 161 -21.99 4.31 -39.49
C ARG A 161 -21.06 4.73 -38.35
N GLN A 162 -20.52 5.94 -38.45
CA GLN A 162 -19.89 6.65 -37.35
C GLN A 162 -20.99 7.13 -36.38
N GLY A 163 -20.87 6.80 -35.09
CA GLY A 163 -21.84 7.19 -34.07
C GLY A 163 -22.14 8.69 -34.09
N SER A 164 -23.33 9.12 -33.68
CA SER A 164 -23.65 10.56 -33.74
C SER A 164 -22.91 11.31 -32.63
N SER A 165 -22.29 12.44 -32.96
CA SER A 165 -21.99 13.46 -31.96
C SER A 165 -23.29 13.84 -31.23
N LYS A 166 -23.24 14.14 -29.92
CA LYS A 166 -24.46 14.46 -29.13
C LYS A 166 -25.28 15.57 -29.81
N GLY A 167 -26.45 15.20 -30.36
CA GLY A 167 -27.36 16.10 -31.07
C GLY A 167 -27.11 16.29 -32.58
N GLY A 168 -26.11 15.63 -33.16
CA GLY A 168 -25.78 15.69 -34.59
C GLY A 168 -26.45 14.59 -35.42
N ARG A 169 -26.42 14.75 -36.75
CA ARG A 169 -26.81 13.69 -37.69
C ARG A 169 -25.80 12.54 -37.64
N SER A 170 -26.24 11.34 -38.04
CA SER A 170 -25.32 10.20 -38.17
C SER A 170 -24.39 10.42 -39.35
N GLU A 171 -23.12 10.13 -39.15
CA GLU A 171 -22.10 10.24 -40.19
C GLU A 171 -21.72 8.84 -40.67
N TYR A 172 -21.34 8.73 -41.94
CA TYR A 172 -20.96 7.47 -42.56
C TYR A 172 -19.66 7.65 -43.32
N LEU A 173 -18.75 6.68 -43.21
CA LEU A 173 -17.45 6.73 -43.87
C LEU A 173 -16.98 5.34 -44.28
N PHE A 174 -16.00 5.33 -45.18
CA PHE A 174 -15.21 4.15 -45.52
C PHE A 174 -13.78 4.34 -45.02
N ALA A 175 -13.24 3.34 -44.34
CA ALA A 175 -11.84 3.31 -43.93
C ALA A 175 -11.27 1.89 -43.92
N MET A 176 -9.98 1.79 -44.24
CA MET A 176 -9.20 0.55 -44.25
C MET A 176 -7.74 0.86 -43.93
N SER A 177 -7.03 -0.10 -43.34
CA SER A 177 -5.60 0.07 -43.07
C SER A 177 -4.73 -0.38 -44.24
N GLU A 178 -5.02 -1.54 -44.84
CA GLU A 178 -4.19 -2.12 -45.90
C GLU A 178 -5.02 -2.97 -46.87
N ILE A 179 -4.60 -3.02 -48.14
CA ILE A 179 -5.03 -3.97 -49.16
C ILE A 179 -3.80 -4.74 -49.65
N GLN A 180 -3.82 -6.06 -49.53
CA GLN A 180 -2.74 -6.93 -49.96
C GLN A 180 -3.18 -7.82 -51.11
N CYS A 181 -2.29 -8.05 -52.07
CA CYS A 181 -2.51 -8.96 -53.20
C CYS A 181 -1.37 -9.97 -53.21
N TRP A 182 -1.63 -11.23 -52.85
CA TRP A 182 -0.60 -12.23 -52.68
C TRP A 182 -0.44 -13.10 -53.92
N HIS A 183 0.80 -13.39 -54.27
CA HIS A 183 1.15 -14.46 -55.21
C HIS A 183 2.41 -15.16 -54.73
N GLN A 184 2.34 -16.48 -54.55
CA GLN A 184 3.48 -17.31 -54.09
C GLN A 184 4.25 -16.69 -52.89
N GLY A 185 3.52 -16.24 -51.86
CA GLY A 185 4.12 -15.68 -50.64
C GLY A 185 4.69 -14.26 -50.77
N THR A 186 4.44 -13.58 -51.90
CA THR A 186 4.84 -12.18 -52.11
C THR A 186 3.62 -11.28 -52.20
N ASN A 187 3.58 -10.21 -51.37
CA ASN A 187 2.57 -9.16 -51.50
C ASN A 187 2.91 -8.25 -52.70
N LEU A 188 2.17 -8.42 -53.79
CA LEU A 188 2.25 -7.65 -55.03
C LEU A 188 1.74 -6.21 -54.88
N ALA A 189 0.88 -5.96 -53.89
CA ALA A 189 0.33 -4.63 -53.63
C ALA A 189 1.30 -3.75 -52.83
N ALA A 190 2.37 -4.29 -52.25
CA ALA A 190 3.31 -3.53 -51.44
C ALA A 190 3.94 -2.37 -52.23
N GLY A 191 3.67 -1.14 -51.83
CA GLY A 191 4.10 0.08 -52.50
C GLY A 191 3.45 0.33 -53.87
N ALA A 192 2.37 -0.36 -54.20
CA ALA A 192 1.63 -0.18 -55.45
C ALA A 192 0.94 1.20 -55.51
N THR A 193 0.58 1.64 -56.72
CA THR A 193 -0.10 2.93 -56.87
C THR A 193 -1.56 2.78 -56.44
N VAL A 194 -2.02 3.69 -55.58
CA VAL A 194 -3.41 3.71 -55.11
C VAL A 194 -4.14 4.91 -55.72
N THR A 195 -5.33 4.66 -56.27
CA THR A 195 -6.27 5.68 -56.74
C THR A 195 -7.58 5.55 -55.98
N VAL A 196 -8.22 6.68 -55.64
CA VAL A 196 -9.36 6.71 -54.72
C VAL A 196 -10.46 7.63 -55.25
N SER A 197 -11.71 7.36 -54.91
CA SER A 197 -12.86 8.21 -55.27
C SER A 197 -12.98 9.48 -54.44
N ASP A 198 -12.41 9.48 -53.22
CA ASP A 198 -12.47 10.57 -52.24
C ASP A 198 -11.11 10.65 -51.55
N GLU A 199 -10.48 11.81 -51.52
CA GLU A 199 -9.11 11.95 -51.05
C GLU A 199 -9.06 12.79 -49.77
N VAL A 200 -8.77 12.12 -48.65
CA VAL A 200 -8.46 12.75 -47.36
C VAL A 200 -6.97 12.61 -47.11
N ARG A 201 -6.28 13.73 -46.87
CA ARG A 201 -4.87 13.76 -46.50
C ARG A 201 -4.68 14.44 -45.16
N THR A 202 -4.21 13.65 -44.19
CA THR A 202 -3.78 14.09 -42.86
C THR A 202 -2.43 13.42 -42.55
N PRO A 203 -1.74 13.77 -41.44
CA PRO A 203 -0.49 13.11 -41.09
C PRO A 203 -0.58 11.59 -40.92
N VAL A 204 -1.78 11.05 -40.63
CA VAL A 204 -1.99 9.62 -40.36
C VAL A 204 -3.02 8.95 -41.28
N TRP A 205 -3.72 9.72 -42.12
CA TRP A 205 -4.68 9.18 -43.11
C TRP A 205 -4.32 9.68 -44.50
N PHE A 206 -4.00 8.76 -45.42
CA PHE A 206 -3.69 9.08 -46.82
C PHE A 206 -3.78 7.83 -47.70
N PRO A 207 -4.05 7.97 -49.02
CA PRO A 207 -4.27 6.82 -49.91
C PRO A 207 -3.13 5.80 -49.94
N GLU A 208 -1.88 6.25 -49.90
CA GLU A 208 -0.70 5.39 -50.01
C GLU A 208 -0.55 4.43 -48.82
N ALA A 209 -1.18 4.75 -47.68
CA ALA A 209 -1.19 3.89 -46.51
C ALA A 209 -1.89 2.55 -46.76
N LEU A 210 -2.74 2.42 -47.79
CA LEU A 210 -3.39 1.15 -48.13
C LEU A 210 -2.42 0.07 -48.65
N THR A 211 -1.17 0.42 -48.91
CA THR A 211 -0.18 -0.46 -49.52
C THR A 211 1.19 -0.34 -48.86
N ASP A 212 1.24 0.24 -47.66
CA ASP A 212 2.50 0.57 -46.99
C ASP A 212 3.06 -0.61 -46.17
N GLY A 213 2.29 -1.70 -46.04
CA GLY A 213 2.66 -2.90 -45.30
C GLY A 213 2.38 -2.79 -43.80
N PHE A 214 1.53 -1.87 -43.37
CA PHE A 214 1.17 -1.68 -41.96
C PHE A 214 -0.34 -1.82 -41.73
N SER A 215 -0.70 -2.31 -40.55
CA SER A 215 -2.02 -2.04 -39.98
C SER A 215 -2.02 -0.63 -39.38
N SER A 216 -3.16 -0.18 -38.85
CA SER A 216 -3.26 1.07 -38.11
C SER A 216 -2.27 1.17 -36.93
N SER A 217 -1.83 0.03 -36.39
CA SER A 217 -1.00 0.00 -35.17
C SER A 217 0.41 -0.55 -35.40
N HIS A 218 0.57 -1.55 -36.26
CA HIS A 218 1.78 -2.36 -36.32
C HIS A 218 2.13 -2.78 -37.77
N PRO A 219 3.41 -3.05 -38.08
CA PRO A 219 3.79 -3.67 -39.34
C PRO A 219 3.05 -4.99 -39.55
N LEU A 220 2.59 -5.27 -40.76
CA LEU A 220 1.98 -6.55 -41.11
C LEU A 220 3.08 -7.58 -41.42
N LEU A 221 2.93 -8.78 -40.88
CA LEU A 221 3.82 -9.91 -41.13
C LEU A 221 3.29 -10.77 -42.26
N SER A 222 4.21 -11.36 -43.04
CA SER A 222 3.87 -12.51 -43.87
C SER A 222 3.53 -13.73 -42.99
N TRP A 223 2.84 -14.70 -43.57
CA TRP A 223 2.53 -15.96 -42.90
C TRP A 223 3.78 -16.67 -42.34
N ASP A 224 4.87 -16.71 -43.12
CA ASP A 224 6.12 -17.34 -42.71
C ASP A 224 6.74 -16.61 -41.51
N ALA A 225 6.78 -15.27 -41.56
CA ALA A 225 7.33 -14.46 -40.47
C ALA A 225 6.52 -14.60 -39.17
N TRP A 226 5.20 -14.78 -39.29
CA TRP A 226 4.34 -15.03 -38.14
C TRP A 226 4.52 -16.41 -37.54
N LEU A 227 4.63 -17.47 -38.35
CA LEU A 227 4.88 -18.83 -37.86
C LEU A 227 6.23 -18.92 -37.14
N ASP A 228 7.28 -18.33 -37.73
CA ASP A 228 8.58 -18.15 -37.08
C ASP A 228 8.44 -17.41 -35.74
N GLY A 229 7.57 -16.40 -35.70
CA GLY A 229 7.24 -15.63 -34.50
C GLY A 229 6.58 -16.45 -33.41
N ILE A 230 5.64 -17.35 -33.75
CA ILE A 230 4.99 -18.25 -32.78
C ILE A 230 6.02 -19.20 -32.16
N GLU A 231 6.84 -19.85 -32.98
CA GLU A 231 7.86 -20.78 -32.49
C GLU A 231 8.86 -20.08 -31.56
N ARG A 232 9.32 -18.87 -31.95
CA ARG A 232 10.20 -18.05 -31.10
C ARG A 232 9.51 -17.59 -29.82
N SER A 233 8.23 -17.24 -29.88
CA SER A 233 7.44 -16.83 -28.71
C SER A 233 7.35 -17.94 -27.67
N GLU A 234 7.16 -19.19 -28.10
CA GLU A 234 7.17 -20.34 -27.20
C GLU A 234 8.54 -20.53 -26.54
N ALA A 235 9.62 -20.47 -27.32
CA ALA A 235 10.99 -20.56 -26.78
C ALA A 235 11.29 -19.44 -25.77
N LEU A 236 10.87 -18.21 -26.06
CA LEU A 236 11.02 -17.06 -25.16
C LEU A 236 10.19 -17.21 -23.88
N ARG A 237 8.96 -17.74 -23.97
CA ARG A 237 8.12 -18.03 -22.79
C ARG A 237 8.79 -19.05 -21.87
N LEU A 238 9.34 -20.12 -22.43
CA LEU A 238 10.09 -21.12 -21.65
C LEU A 238 11.32 -20.52 -20.96
N GLN A 239 12.06 -19.63 -21.64
CA GLN A 239 13.18 -18.91 -21.04
C GLN A 239 12.73 -17.97 -19.91
N ALA A 240 11.66 -17.19 -20.14
CA ALA A 240 11.10 -16.27 -19.16
C ALA A 240 10.63 -17.00 -17.90
N ASP A 241 9.95 -18.14 -18.05
CA ASP A 241 9.53 -18.98 -16.94
C ASP A 241 10.74 -19.53 -16.15
N GLY A 242 11.80 -19.94 -16.85
CA GLY A 242 13.06 -20.34 -16.23
C GLY A 242 13.69 -19.23 -15.37
N ILE A 243 13.72 -18.00 -15.88
CA ILE A 243 14.22 -16.83 -15.14
C ILE A 243 13.33 -16.54 -13.94
N ARG A 244 12.00 -16.55 -14.12
CA ARG A 244 11.04 -16.26 -13.07
C ARG A 244 11.16 -17.23 -11.90
N ARG A 245 11.33 -18.53 -12.19
CA ARG A 245 11.64 -19.54 -11.17
C ARG A 245 12.93 -19.22 -10.41
N LYS A 246 14.00 -18.81 -11.09
CA LYS A 246 15.27 -18.43 -10.43
C LYS A 246 15.10 -17.21 -9.51
N ILE A 247 14.32 -16.22 -9.91
CA ILE A 247 14.02 -15.04 -9.08
C ILE A 247 13.28 -15.46 -7.81
N THR A 248 12.19 -16.24 -7.95
CA THR A 248 11.41 -16.68 -6.79
C THR A 248 12.22 -17.52 -5.80
N VAL A 249 13.15 -18.36 -6.29
CA VAL A 249 14.06 -19.10 -5.41
C VAL A 249 14.98 -18.15 -4.65
N ARG A 250 15.61 -17.18 -5.33
CA ARG A 250 16.48 -16.19 -4.67
C ARG A 250 15.76 -15.32 -3.65
N GLU A 251 14.52 -14.91 -3.93
CA GLU A 251 13.69 -14.14 -2.98
C GLU A 251 13.43 -14.94 -1.70
N LYS A 252 13.11 -16.23 -1.83
CA LYS A 252 12.93 -17.13 -0.67
C LYS A 252 14.21 -17.31 0.13
N GLU A 253 15.35 -17.47 -0.55
CA GLU A 253 16.66 -17.57 0.11
C GLU A 253 16.99 -16.29 0.89
N GLN A 254 16.78 -15.12 0.30
CA GLN A 254 17.01 -13.83 0.94
C GLN A 254 16.08 -13.62 2.15
N ALA A 255 14.79 -13.93 2.01
CA ALA A 255 13.83 -13.86 3.12
C ALA A 255 14.21 -14.80 4.27
N ALA A 256 14.69 -16.02 3.96
CA ALA A 256 15.16 -16.96 4.97
C ALA A 256 16.41 -16.44 5.71
N VAL A 257 17.36 -15.83 4.98
CA VAL A 257 18.56 -15.22 5.60
C VAL A 257 18.19 -14.04 6.48
N LEU A 258 17.29 -13.15 6.03
CA LEU A 258 16.79 -12.02 6.82
C LEU A 258 16.05 -12.50 8.07
N GLY A 259 15.17 -13.51 7.93
CA GLY A 259 14.46 -14.11 9.06
C GLY A 259 15.41 -14.69 10.11
N LYS A 260 16.46 -15.41 9.68
CA LYS A 260 17.52 -15.91 10.58
C LYS A 260 18.25 -14.78 11.30
N ARG A 261 18.62 -13.71 10.59
CA ARG A 261 19.30 -12.54 11.19
C ARG A 261 18.40 -11.82 12.20
N ALA A 262 17.13 -11.61 11.87
CA ALA A 262 16.15 -10.99 12.76
C ALA A 262 15.96 -11.83 14.05
N ALA A 263 15.88 -13.16 13.92
CA ALA A 263 15.78 -14.06 15.07
C ALA A 263 16.99 -13.97 16.01
N VAL A 264 18.21 -13.89 15.46
CA VAL A 264 19.44 -13.70 16.26
C VAL A 264 19.42 -12.37 17.01
N ILE A 265 19.07 -11.27 16.33
CA ILE A 265 18.99 -9.93 16.94
C ILE A 265 17.95 -9.91 18.06
N ALA A 266 16.76 -10.48 17.82
CA ALA A 266 15.70 -10.58 18.82
C ALA A 266 16.17 -11.39 20.05
N GLY A 267 16.83 -12.53 19.83
CA GLY A 267 17.40 -13.35 20.90
C GLY A 267 18.43 -12.60 21.75
N VAL A 268 19.38 -11.90 21.12
CA VAL A 268 20.39 -11.08 21.82
C VAL A 268 19.73 -9.96 22.62
N THR A 269 18.73 -9.30 22.06
CA THR A 269 18.01 -8.20 22.72
C THR A 269 17.27 -8.68 23.97
N ILE A 270 16.62 -9.85 23.91
CA ILE A 270 15.95 -10.46 25.07
C ILE A 270 16.96 -10.80 26.18
N ILE A 271 18.11 -11.36 25.82
CA ILE A 271 19.18 -11.69 26.80
C ILE A 271 19.69 -10.41 27.47
N LEU A 272 20.00 -9.36 26.70
CA LEU A 272 20.48 -8.08 27.24
C LEU A 272 19.44 -7.43 28.16
N ALA A 273 18.17 -7.45 27.78
CA ALA A 273 17.08 -6.95 28.63
C ALA A 273 16.99 -7.74 29.95
N GLY A 274 17.11 -9.07 29.90
CA GLY A 274 17.14 -9.91 31.09
C GLY A 274 18.32 -9.59 32.01
N VAL A 275 19.52 -9.39 31.45
CA VAL A 275 20.71 -8.98 32.21
C VAL A 275 20.51 -7.61 32.85
N ALA A 276 19.97 -6.63 32.12
CA ALA A 276 19.70 -5.29 32.64
C ALA A 276 18.70 -5.31 33.80
N ILE A 277 17.60 -6.06 33.67
CA ILE A 277 16.58 -6.21 34.73
C ILE A 277 17.17 -6.84 35.99
N THR A 278 17.96 -7.91 35.84
CA THR A 278 18.59 -8.58 37.00
C THR A 278 19.61 -7.67 37.69
N TRP A 279 20.40 -6.91 36.92
CA TRP A 279 21.33 -5.94 37.45
C TRP A 279 20.63 -4.80 38.21
N GLN A 280 19.56 -4.24 37.65
CA GLN A 280 18.75 -3.19 38.29
C GLN A 280 18.14 -3.67 39.61
N ARG A 281 17.59 -4.90 39.63
CA ARG A 281 17.06 -5.51 40.87
C ARG A 281 18.14 -5.68 41.94
N ARG A 282 19.32 -6.16 41.57
CA ARG A 282 20.46 -6.30 42.50
C ARG A 282 20.92 -4.95 43.04
N ARG A 283 20.99 -3.93 42.18
CA ARG A 283 21.35 -2.56 42.58
C ARG A 283 20.35 -1.96 43.55
N SER A 284 19.05 -2.12 43.30
CA SER A 284 17.99 -1.63 44.19
C SER A 284 18.04 -2.30 45.57
N LYS A 285 18.26 -3.61 45.62
CA LYS A 285 18.45 -4.33 46.90
C LYS A 285 19.64 -3.78 47.70
N ARG A 286 20.80 -3.62 47.05
CA ARG A 286 21.99 -3.04 47.69
C ARG A 286 21.75 -1.63 48.23
N GLN A 287 20.98 -0.81 47.50
CA GLN A 287 20.61 0.54 47.97
C GLN A 287 19.71 0.50 49.21
N GLN A 288 18.75 -0.44 49.25
CA GLN A 288 17.89 -0.62 50.43
C GLN A 288 18.67 -1.13 51.65
N GLU A 289 19.58 -2.09 51.46
CA GLU A 289 20.46 -2.60 52.52
C GLU A 289 21.38 -1.50 53.07
N ALA A 290 22.06 -0.76 52.19
CA ALA A 290 22.91 0.35 52.59
C ALA A 290 22.16 1.46 53.35
N LEU A 291 20.92 1.76 52.93
CA LEU A 291 20.06 2.69 53.66
C LEU A 291 19.70 2.16 55.05
N ARG A 292 19.31 0.88 55.14
CA ARG A 292 18.97 0.23 56.41
C ARG A 292 20.15 0.24 57.38
N GLU A 293 21.35 -0.09 56.91
CA GLU A 293 22.57 -0.05 57.72
C GLU A 293 22.92 1.37 58.18
N ARG A 294 22.78 2.37 57.31
CA ARG A 294 23.00 3.77 57.68
C ARG A 294 22.05 4.19 58.79
N ILE A 295 20.76 3.92 58.64
CA ILE A 295 19.78 4.29 59.67
C ILE A 295 20.02 3.53 60.97
N ALA A 296 20.37 2.24 60.91
CA ALA A 296 20.71 1.47 62.11
C ALA A 296 21.92 2.06 62.85
N ARG A 297 22.90 2.59 62.12
CA ARG A 297 24.08 3.27 62.69
C ARG A 297 23.70 4.61 63.33
N ASP A 298 22.98 5.45 62.61
CA ASP A 298 22.52 6.76 63.12
C ASP A 298 21.68 6.57 64.40
N LEU A 299 20.83 5.52 64.43
CA LEU A 299 20.06 5.13 65.61
C LEU A 299 20.94 4.69 66.79
N HIS A 300 21.95 3.86 66.52
CA HIS A 300 22.86 3.36 67.54
C HIS A 300 23.63 4.50 68.21
N ASP A 301 24.10 5.46 67.41
CA ASP A 301 24.88 6.60 67.89
C ASP A 301 24.00 7.58 68.69
N GLU A 302 22.80 7.91 68.19
CA GLU A 302 21.88 8.87 68.84
C GLU A 302 21.30 8.32 70.16
N ILE A 303 20.84 7.07 70.17
CA ILE A 303 20.34 6.42 71.41
C ILE A 303 21.50 6.12 72.37
N GLY A 304 22.65 5.69 71.85
CA GLY A 304 23.83 5.39 72.66
C GLY A 304 24.31 6.61 73.45
N ALA A 305 24.32 7.79 72.83
CA ALA A 305 24.64 9.05 73.48
C ALA A 305 23.61 9.40 74.57
N SER A 306 22.31 9.31 74.27
CA SER A 306 21.24 9.64 75.23
C SER A 306 21.18 8.70 76.43
N LEU A 307 21.34 7.38 76.22
CA LEU A 307 21.39 6.41 77.31
C LEU A 307 22.64 6.59 78.18
N SER A 308 23.79 6.90 77.59
CA SER A 308 25.01 7.20 78.33
C SER A 308 24.84 8.45 79.20
N HIS A 309 24.18 9.49 78.68
CA HIS A 309 23.83 10.69 79.44
C HIS A 309 22.89 10.38 80.62
N LEU A 310 21.89 9.53 80.41
CA LEU A 310 20.98 9.08 81.49
C LEU A 310 21.69 8.27 82.57
N ALA A 311 22.56 7.34 82.18
CA ALA A 311 23.35 6.55 83.13
C ALA A 311 24.24 7.46 83.99
N MET A 312 24.91 8.42 83.37
CA MET A 312 25.75 9.40 84.06
C MET A 312 24.94 10.29 85.03
N GLN A 313 23.77 10.78 84.61
CA GLN A 313 22.88 11.54 85.48
C GLN A 313 22.34 10.70 86.65
N GLY A 314 22.07 9.41 86.42
CA GLY A 314 21.69 8.45 87.46
C GLY A 314 22.80 8.24 88.49
N ASP A 315 24.04 8.08 88.05
CA ASP A 315 25.20 7.96 88.94
C ASP A 315 25.43 9.23 89.77
N LEU A 316 25.30 10.40 89.15
CA LEU A 316 25.34 11.69 89.83
C LEU A 316 24.23 11.84 90.88
N ALA A 317 23.00 11.44 90.55
CA ALA A 317 21.88 11.46 91.48
C ALA A 317 22.13 10.52 92.67
N ARG A 318 22.74 9.34 92.45
CA ARG A 318 23.10 8.40 93.52
C ARG A 318 24.17 8.98 94.46
N GLN A 319 25.23 9.57 93.92
CA GLN A 319 26.27 10.23 94.73
C GLN A 319 25.73 11.40 95.56
N GLN A 320 24.75 12.12 95.03
CA GLN A 320 24.12 13.24 95.73
C GLN A 320 23.10 12.79 96.78
N LEU A 321 22.47 11.63 96.59
CA LEU A 321 21.65 10.97 97.61
C LEU A 321 22.51 10.60 98.83
N ASP A 322 23.68 9.99 98.59
CA ASP A 322 24.63 9.59 99.64
C ASP A 322 25.17 10.79 100.44
N ARG A 323 25.19 11.98 99.84
CA ARG A 323 25.60 13.25 100.47
C ARG A 323 24.44 14.07 101.07
N ALA A 324 23.20 13.57 101.03
CA ALA A 324 21.97 14.28 101.42
C ALA A 324 21.70 15.61 100.65
N GLU A 325 22.30 15.77 99.47
CA GLU A 325 22.15 16.94 98.58
C GLU A 325 21.14 16.69 97.44
N LEU A 326 20.54 15.50 97.37
CA LEU A 326 19.58 15.17 96.34
C LEU A 326 18.27 15.92 96.55
N THR A 327 17.94 16.78 95.59
CA THR A 327 16.65 17.47 95.56
C THR A 327 15.64 16.70 94.71
N SER A 328 14.36 16.77 95.10
CA SER A 328 13.23 16.24 94.31
C SER A 328 13.27 16.68 92.84
N ASP A 329 13.72 17.92 92.57
CA ASP A 329 13.82 18.46 91.22
C ASP A 329 14.89 17.76 90.36
N ARG A 330 15.98 17.24 90.95
CA ARG A 330 17.00 16.48 90.19
C ARG A 330 16.50 15.09 89.78
N LEU A 331 15.74 14.42 90.66
CA LEU A 331 15.08 13.16 90.33
C LEU A 331 13.98 13.33 89.26
N ARG A 332 13.27 14.47 89.30
CA ARG A 332 12.33 14.86 88.26
C ARG A 332 13.03 15.07 86.92
N ASN A 333 14.13 15.83 86.89
CA ASN A 333 14.91 16.04 85.66
C ASN A 333 15.43 14.74 85.05
N LEU A 334 15.94 13.81 85.87
CA LEU A 334 16.36 12.48 85.40
C LEU A 334 15.18 11.69 84.81
N SER A 335 14.03 11.71 85.49
CA SER A 335 12.81 11.02 85.01
C SER A 335 12.28 11.64 83.72
N ASP A 336 12.37 12.95 83.58
CA ASP A 336 11.94 13.68 82.38
C ASP A 336 12.88 13.41 81.21
N SER A 337 14.20 13.44 81.42
CA SER A 337 15.19 13.07 80.40
C SER A 337 15.04 11.61 79.96
N ALA A 338 14.71 10.68 80.88
CA ALA A 338 14.47 9.28 80.53
C ALA A 338 13.21 9.10 79.69
N ARG A 339 12.13 9.82 80.04
CA ARG A 339 10.88 9.83 79.26
C ARG A 339 11.06 10.46 77.89
N GLU A 340 11.84 11.54 77.81
CA GLU A 340 12.19 12.20 76.55
C GLU A 340 12.98 11.27 75.63
N THR A 341 13.98 10.56 76.15
CA THR A 341 14.76 9.56 75.40
C THR A 341 13.88 8.41 74.91
N LEU A 342 12.94 7.93 75.73
CA LEU A 342 11.98 6.89 75.32
C LEU A 342 11.01 7.38 74.24
N ASP A 343 10.54 8.62 74.31
CA ASP A 343 9.67 9.21 73.30
C ASP A 343 10.43 9.47 71.98
N GLN A 344 11.70 9.87 72.03
CA GLN A 344 12.58 9.94 70.84
C GLN A 344 12.77 8.54 70.20
N MET A 345 13.02 7.50 71.00
CA MET A 345 13.11 6.13 70.50
C MET A 345 11.81 5.66 69.83
N ARG A 346 10.65 5.95 70.44
CA ARG A 346 9.33 5.65 69.86
C ARG A 346 9.11 6.37 68.53
N ASP A 347 9.60 7.60 68.39
CA ASP A 347 9.53 8.33 67.12
C ASP A 347 10.34 7.66 66.03
N ILE A 348 11.55 7.18 66.33
CA ILE A 348 12.39 6.52 65.35
C ILE A 348 11.83 5.14 64.96
N VAL A 349 11.34 4.36 65.93
CA VAL A 349 10.68 3.07 65.65
C VAL A 349 9.44 3.25 64.78
N TRP A 350 8.69 4.33 64.99
CA TRP A 350 7.56 4.68 64.13
C TRP A 350 8.02 5.03 62.70
N LEU A 351 9.07 5.84 62.55
CA LEU A 351 9.66 6.19 61.24
C LEU A 351 10.21 4.98 60.47
N LEU A 352 10.57 3.91 61.18
CA LEU A 352 11.09 2.66 60.61
C LEU A 352 10.01 1.61 60.34
N SER A 353 8.78 1.82 60.80
CA SER A 353 7.71 0.83 60.73
C SER A 353 7.03 0.84 59.34
N PRO A 354 7.08 -0.26 58.57
CA PRO A 354 6.52 -0.33 57.21
C PRO A 354 4.99 -0.13 57.13
N LYS A 355 4.28 -0.35 58.25
CA LYS A 355 2.81 -0.34 58.35
C LYS A 355 2.22 0.94 58.97
N ALA A 356 3.03 1.79 59.60
CA ALA A 356 2.54 2.92 60.40
C ALA A 356 3.21 4.28 60.08
N GLY A 357 4.38 4.28 59.43
CA GLY A 357 5.06 5.48 58.90
C GLY A 357 5.10 5.45 57.38
N GLY A 358 3.95 5.14 56.76
CA GLY A 358 3.88 4.78 55.35
C GLY A 358 3.93 6.00 54.46
N ASP A 359 2.99 6.92 54.62
CA ASP A 359 2.78 8.01 53.69
C ASP A 359 2.60 9.36 54.40
N TRP A 360 2.35 10.40 53.62
CA TRP A 360 2.13 11.74 54.14
C TRP A 360 0.83 11.88 54.95
N GLN A 361 -0.13 10.98 54.78
CA GLN A 361 -1.38 10.94 55.57
C GLN A 361 -1.10 10.43 56.98
N ASP A 362 -0.33 9.35 57.12
CA ASP A 362 0.11 8.82 58.42
C ASP A 362 0.91 9.86 59.22
N LEU A 363 1.79 10.61 58.55
CA LEU A 363 2.55 11.69 59.16
C LEU A 363 1.63 12.83 59.66
N SER A 364 0.62 13.20 58.87
CA SER A 364 -0.35 14.23 59.25
C SER A 364 -1.09 13.87 60.55
N LEU A 365 -1.61 12.63 60.63
CA LEU A 365 -2.32 12.13 61.81
C LEU A 365 -1.41 12.10 63.03
N ARG A 366 -0.13 11.76 62.84
CA ARG A 366 0.85 11.73 63.92
C ARG A 366 1.21 13.11 64.45
N LEU A 367 1.43 14.08 63.55
CA LEU A 367 1.68 15.47 63.95
C LEU A 367 0.48 16.04 64.71
N GLU A 368 -0.75 15.72 64.28
CA GLU A 368 -1.97 16.07 65.00
C GLU A 368 -2.00 15.45 66.42
N ALA A 369 -1.72 14.14 66.53
CA ALA A 369 -1.68 13.45 67.81
C ALA A 369 -0.61 14.00 68.76
N ILE A 370 0.59 14.29 68.25
CA ILE A 370 1.67 14.93 69.02
C ILE A 370 1.22 16.31 69.52
N THR A 371 0.56 17.09 68.66
CA THR A 371 0.08 18.43 69.01
C THR A 371 -0.95 18.37 70.14
N ARG A 372 -1.97 17.52 70.01
CA ARG A 372 -3.01 17.34 71.04
C ARG A 372 -2.42 16.88 72.38
N ARG A 373 -1.44 15.97 72.35
CA ARG A 373 -0.76 15.48 73.56
C ARG A 373 0.09 16.55 74.23
N LEU A 374 0.86 17.34 73.48
CA LEU A 374 1.76 18.34 74.08
C LEU A 374 1.02 19.58 74.62
N LEU A 375 -0.10 19.94 74.01
CA LEU A 375 -0.96 21.07 74.41
C LEU A 375 -2.10 20.68 75.35
N GLU A 376 -2.11 19.45 75.88
CA GLU A 376 -3.08 19.00 76.86
C GLU A 376 -3.12 19.96 78.08
N GLY A 377 -4.31 20.45 78.42
CA GLY A 377 -4.51 21.45 79.49
C GLY A 377 -4.32 22.92 79.07
N THR A 378 -3.95 23.21 77.82
CA THR A 378 -3.91 24.56 77.24
C THR A 378 -5.01 24.69 76.18
N GLY A 379 -5.67 25.86 76.05
CA GLY A 379 -6.62 26.09 74.97
C GLY A 379 -5.92 25.91 73.61
N HIS A 380 -6.39 24.99 72.77
CA HIS A 380 -5.74 24.74 71.48
C HIS A 380 -6.72 24.39 70.36
N GLU A 381 -6.33 24.74 69.15
CA GLU A 381 -7.04 24.41 67.91
C GLU A 381 -6.04 23.76 66.95
N VAL A 382 -6.35 22.56 66.46
CA VAL A 382 -5.53 21.85 65.48
C VAL A 382 -6.34 21.64 64.22
N LYS A 383 -5.81 22.11 63.08
CA LYS A 383 -6.46 21.98 61.78
C LYS A 383 -5.50 21.38 60.77
N VAL A 384 -5.89 20.28 60.14
CA VAL A 384 -5.19 19.71 58.98
C VAL A 384 -6.07 19.94 57.76
N ALA A 385 -5.54 20.61 56.73
CA ALA A 385 -6.28 20.96 55.52
C ALA A 385 -5.48 20.62 54.25
N GLY A 386 -6.19 20.39 53.15
CA GLY A 386 -5.60 19.95 51.88
C GLY A 386 -5.36 18.44 51.81
N ASN A 387 -5.04 17.94 50.60
CA ASN A 387 -4.74 16.53 50.38
C ASN A 387 -3.23 16.30 50.44
N PRO A 388 -2.75 15.34 51.25
CA PRO A 388 -1.32 15.03 51.29
C PRO A 388 -0.82 14.50 49.93
N PRO A 389 0.45 14.75 49.59
CA PRO A 389 1.02 14.28 48.32
C PRO A 389 1.11 12.74 48.27
N ALA A 390 1.03 12.19 47.06
CA ALA A 390 1.20 10.76 46.85
C ALA A 390 2.65 10.31 47.13
N GLY A 391 2.82 9.18 47.82
CA GLY A 391 4.13 8.62 48.15
C GLY A 391 4.51 8.77 49.62
N LYS A 392 5.79 8.54 49.93
CA LYS A 392 6.32 8.51 51.30
C LYS A 392 7.25 9.69 51.55
N PRO A 393 7.22 10.34 52.73
CA PRO A 393 8.26 11.29 53.11
C PRO A 393 9.61 10.59 53.16
N ALA A 394 10.68 11.30 52.80
CA ALA A 394 12.01 10.85 53.17
C ALA A 394 12.11 10.82 54.70
N ILE A 395 12.73 9.79 55.28
CA ILE A 395 12.79 9.60 56.74
C ILE A 395 13.35 10.85 57.45
N GLY A 396 14.35 11.51 56.86
CA GLY A 396 14.89 12.79 57.37
C GLY A 396 13.85 13.90 57.41
N GLN A 397 13.05 14.08 56.36
CA GLN A 397 11.99 15.10 56.33
C GLN A 397 10.92 14.86 57.40
N ALA A 398 10.48 13.61 57.56
CA ALA A 398 9.49 13.26 58.59
C ALA A 398 10.04 13.49 60.01
N ARG A 399 11.31 13.13 60.25
CA ARG A 399 11.99 13.40 61.53
C ARG A 399 12.09 14.90 61.81
N ASP A 400 12.57 15.67 60.85
CA ASP A 400 12.82 17.10 61.01
C ASP A 400 11.51 17.86 61.25
N LEU A 401 10.41 17.48 60.58
CA LEU A 401 9.08 18.04 60.83
C LEU A 401 8.54 17.73 62.23
N VAL A 402 8.72 16.49 62.71
CA VAL A 402 8.31 16.09 64.06
C VAL A 402 9.13 16.87 65.11
N ALA A 403 10.45 16.98 64.92
CA ALA A 403 11.32 17.72 65.81
C ALA A 403 10.96 19.22 65.85
N PHE A 404 10.79 19.83 64.68
CA PHE A 404 10.36 21.22 64.56
C PHE A 404 9.04 21.49 65.28
N LEU A 405 8.04 20.62 65.09
CA LEU A 405 6.75 20.76 65.75
C LEU A 405 6.89 20.63 67.27
N LYS A 406 7.59 19.60 67.76
CA LYS A 406 7.78 19.38 69.20
C LYS A 406 8.46 20.56 69.87
N GLU A 407 9.52 21.09 69.28
CA GLU A 407 10.25 22.23 69.82
C GLU A 407 9.39 23.49 69.82
N SER A 408 8.71 23.77 68.71
CA SER A 408 7.82 24.94 68.58
C SER A 408 6.68 24.90 69.61
N LEU A 409 6.05 23.74 69.80
CA LEU A 409 4.97 23.57 70.78
C LEU A 409 5.47 23.66 72.22
N THR A 410 6.64 23.09 72.51
CA THR A 410 7.24 23.16 73.85
C THR A 410 7.57 24.60 74.21
N ASN A 411 8.14 25.35 73.27
CA ASN A 411 8.42 26.77 73.43
C ASN A 411 7.14 27.60 73.62
N ALA A 412 6.11 27.35 72.80
CA ALA A 412 4.81 28.00 72.95
C ALA A 412 4.21 27.76 74.34
N ARG A 413 4.28 26.53 74.86
CA ARG A 413 3.75 26.16 76.17
C ARG A 413 4.56 26.73 77.33
N ARG A 414 5.89 26.65 77.29
CA ARG A 414 6.76 27.08 78.40
C ARG A 414 6.93 28.60 78.48
N HIS A 415 6.97 29.29 77.33
CA HIS A 415 7.34 30.70 77.27
C HIS A 415 6.23 31.62 76.75
N GLY A 416 5.24 31.08 76.01
CA GLY A 416 4.29 31.90 75.25
C GLY A 416 3.22 32.62 76.08
N LYS A 417 2.91 32.17 77.31
CA LYS A 417 1.82 32.69 78.18
C LYS A 417 0.47 32.93 77.46
N ALA A 418 0.26 32.31 76.30
CA ALA A 418 -0.89 32.55 75.45
C ALA A 418 -2.09 31.72 75.92
N PRO A 419 -3.31 32.30 76.00
CA PRO A 419 -4.50 31.57 76.41
C PRO A 419 -4.96 30.56 75.36
N MET A 420 -4.50 30.68 74.10
CA MET A 420 -4.84 29.79 73.00
C MET A 420 -3.67 29.60 72.02
N VAL A 421 -3.42 28.35 71.60
CA VAL A 421 -2.41 27.99 70.58
C VAL A 421 -3.12 27.37 69.37
N ARG A 422 -2.93 27.96 68.18
CA ARG A 422 -3.47 27.43 66.92
C ARG A 422 -2.37 26.78 66.10
N VAL A 423 -2.59 25.55 65.67
CA VAL A 423 -1.68 24.78 64.82
C VAL A 423 -2.41 24.36 63.56
N SER A 424 -1.89 24.77 62.41
CA SER A 424 -2.46 24.43 61.10
C SER A 424 -1.42 23.76 60.22
N LEU A 425 -1.77 22.58 59.67
CA LEU A 425 -1.01 21.90 58.62
C LEU A 425 -1.81 22.00 57.32
N GLU A 426 -1.28 22.73 56.34
CA GLU A 426 -1.92 22.88 55.03
C GLU A 426 -1.09 22.20 53.95
N TRP A 427 -1.63 21.15 53.36
CA TRP A 427 -1.07 20.53 52.17
C TRP A 427 -1.46 21.36 50.96
N GLY A 428 -0.52 22.18 50.49
CA GLY A 428 -0.67 22.87 49.21
C GLY A 428 -0.74 21.86 48.08
N GLY A 429 -1.93 21.70 47.50
CA GLY A 429 -2.05 21.01 46.21
C GLY A 429 -1.22 21.78 45.20
N VAL A 430 -0.26 21.13 44.55
CA VAL A 430 0.31 21.67 43.32
C VAL A 430 -0.80 21.55 42.27
N ALA A 431 -1.72 22.52 42.27
CA ALA A 431 -2.44 22.87 41.08
C ALA A 431 -1.37 23.21 40.05
N GLY A 432 -1.31 22.44 38.96
CA GLY A 432 -0.35 22.65 37.89
C GLY A 432 -0.31 24.12 37.54
N ALA A 433 0.90 24.69 37.57
CA ALA A 433 1.16 26.01 37.00
C ALA A 433 1.05 25.88 35.47
N ALA A 434 -0.19 25.81 34.98
CA ALA A 434 -0.56 26.18 33.63
C ALA A 434 -0.80 27.69 33.63
N HIS A 435 -0.05 28.38 32.77
CA HIS A 435 -0.28 29.72 32.25
C HIS A 435 -0.26 30.93 33.20
N ARG A 436 0.72 31.80 32.97
CA ARG A 436 0.44 33.19 32.57
C ARG A 436 1.20 33.45 31.27
N GLY A 437 0.46 33.96 30.28
CA GLY A 437 0.97 34.31 28.95
C GLY A 437 1.72 35.63 28.90
#